data_AF-A0A1Q9LC72-F1
#
_entry.id   AF-A0A1Q9LC72-F1
#
_cell.length_a   1.000
_cell.length_b   1.000
_cell.length_c   1.000
_cell.angle_alpha   90.00
_cell.angle_beta   90.00
_cell.angle_gamma   90.00
#
_symmetry.space_group_name_H-M   'P 1'
#
loop_
_entity.id
_entity.type
_entity.pdbx_description
1 polymer ?
#
loop_
_entity_poly.entity_id
_entity_poly.type
_entity_poly.pdbx_seq_one_letter_code
_entity_poly.pdbx_strand_id
1 'polypeptide(L)'
;MLDLLRQLYRAKMLLIGVSLVAAGILGLVVGSYTNASWVRDLGSAALQGGLLSVIVQIVVDGVSERRQAELMRSAVRQEAPAIRDAVLDSLAFRPEALKQVASPETLDRLAVNALGLRLGNPALAADAYRDLQFQLGTTEERWHDVSISVSLRPWTPRNATSSADFFEATIRWEYRVTPATPVLRFACVSDLDEYRTLLNDPTVASVWFSELDASSRDTFDVQHLAVDGKTRPVRRSRRKQGQVFTADLGTTAGREVVLSYTYRILVQQRGNVLYLNLNQPSHNLRIHLDYDGTGIQHVTTLDYIAGAQPVRIERTDSTATAARVDIGFDGWVLAQSGVAFVWVTGRKKP
;
A
#
# COMPACT_ATOMS: atom_id res chain seq x y z
N MET A 1 59.33 -25.40 13.82
CA MET A 1 60.01 -26.67 14.17
C MET A 1 59.09 -27.89 14.02
N LEU A 2 57.86 -27.87 14.56
CA LEU A 2 56.86 -28.94 14.36
C LEU A 2 56.43 -29.18 12.90
N ASP A 3 56.38 -28.12 12.08
CA ASP A 3 55.91 -28.21 10.69
C ASP A 3 56.94 -28.88 9.75
N LEU A 4 58.24 -28.62 9.98
CA LEU A 4 59.35 -29.29 9.29
C LEU A 4 59.40 -30.79 9.62
N LEU A 5 59.23 -31.16 10.89
CA LEU A 5 59.14 -32.57 11.30
C LEU A 5 57.94 -33.25 10.64
N ARG A 6 56.79 -32.58 10.56
CA ARG A 6 55.57 -33.13 9.96
C ARG A 6 55.71 -33.30 8.44
N GLN A 7 56.33 -32.36 7.73
CA GLN A 7 56.64 -32.50 6.30
C GLN A 7 57.62 -33.64 6.04
N LEU A 8 58.63 -33.79 6.90
CA LEU A 8 59.63 -34.84 6.79
C LEU A 8 59.03 -36.23 7.09
N TYR A 9 58.12 -36.33 8.05
CA TYR A 9 57.33 -37.55 8.31
C TYR A 9 56.41 -37.91 7.13
N ARG A 10 55.77 -36.92 6.50
CA ARG A 10 54.93 -37.15 5.30
C ARG A 10 55.73 -37.66 4.13
N ALA A 11 56.83 -36.99 3.78
CA ALA A 11 57.72 -37.40 2.69
C ALA A 11 58.29 -38.81 2.95
N LYS A 12 58.66 -39.11 4.19
CA LYS A 12 59.14 -40.43 4.60
C LYS A 12 58.06 -41.51 4.45
N MET A 13 56.83 -41.25 4.86
CA MET A 13 55.72 -42.21 4.73
C MET A 13 55.34 -42.46 3.27
N LEU A 14 55.40 -41.42 2.42
CA LEU A 14 55.12 -41.52 0.98
C LEU A 14 56.22 -42.31 0.27
N LEU A 15 57.50 -42.06 0.61
CA LEU A 15 58.63 -42.86 0.15
C LEU A 15 58.52 -44.32 0.59
N ILE A 16 58.13 -44.59 1.85
CA ILE A 16 57.93 -45.95 2.34
C ILE A 16 56.80 -46.64 1.56
N GLY A 17 55.66 -45.99 1.37
CA GLY A 17 54.53 -46.53 0.61
C GLY A 17 54.91 -46.87 -0.84
N VAL A 18 55.55 -45.94 -1.54
CA VAL A 18 56.01 -46.15 -2.92
C VAL A 18 57.08 -47.24 -3.00
N SER A 19 58.01 -47.29 -2.04
CA SER A 19 59.04 -48.34 -1.99
C SER A 19 58.45 -49.73 -1.73
N LEU A 20 57.39 -49.84 -0.92
CA LEU A 20 56.67 -51.10 -0.68
C LEU A 20 55.94 -51.57 -1.93
N VAL A 21 55.30 -50.66 -2.68
CA VAL A 21 54.64 -50.99 -3.95
C VAL A 21 55.68 -51.48 -4.96
N ALA A 22 56.81 -50.78 -5.10
CA ALA A 22 57.88 -51.19 -6.00
C ALA A 22 58.48 -52.55 -5.61
N ALA A 23 58.71 -52.79 -4.32
CA ALA A 23 59.18 -54.08 -3.81
C ALA A 23 58.15 -55.20 -4.02
N GLY A 24 56.85 -54.92 -3.88
CA GLY A 24 55.77 -55.86 -4.15
C GLY A 24 55.70 -56.27 -5.62
N ILE A 25 55.83 -55.30 -6.55
CA ILE A 25 55.91 -55.57 -8.00
C ILE A 25 57.12 -56.45 -8.31
N LEU A 26 58.29 -56.13 -7.75
CA LEU A 26 59.50 -56.91 -7.97
C LEU A 26 59.36 -58.35 -7.45
N GLY A 27 58.75 -58.53 -6.27
CA GLY A 27 58.46 -59.85 -5.70
C GLY A 27 57.51 -60.68 -6.56
N LEU A 28 56.47 -60.05 -7.14
CA LEU A 28 55.56 -60.72 -8.06
C LEU A 28 56.25 -61.18 -9.35
N VAL A 29 57.18 -60.37 -9.88
CA VAL A 29 57.97 -60.72 -11.07
C VAL A 29 58.94 -61.86 -10.75
N VAL A 30 59.69 -61.80 -9.66
CA VAL A 30 60.66 -62.87 -9.32
C VAL A 30 59.94 -64.19 -8.96
N GLY A 31 58.79 -64.10 -8.26
CA GLY A 31 57.96 -65.26 -7.92
C GLY A 31 57.26 -65.92 -9.10
N SER A 32 57.12 -65.24 -10.24
CA SER A 32 56.59 -65.84 -11.47
C SER A 32 57.66 -66.66 -12.22
N TYR A 33 58.93 -66.23 -12.18
CA TYR A 33 60.05 -66.96 -12.80
C TYR A 33 60.51 -68.18 -12.00
N THR A 34 60.48 -68.10 -10.67
CA THR A 34 61.04 -69.15 -9.78
C THR A 34 60.02 -70.19 -9.32
N ASN A 35 58.74 -70.01 -9.68
CA ASN A 35 57.59 -70.84 -9.24
C ASN A 35 57.46 -71.03 -7.71
N ALA A 36 58.15 -70.22 -6.90
CA ALA A 36 58.02 -70.21 -5.45
C ALA A 36 56.76 -69.43 -5.03
N SER A 37 55.71 -70.14 -4.60
CA SER A 37 54.43 -69.55 -4.20
C SER A 37 54.57 -68.53 -3.06
N TRP A 38 55.42 -68.82 -2.08
CA TRP A 38 55.63 -67.95 -0.91
C TRP A 38 56.21 -66.56 -1.25
N VAL A 39 57.02 -66.46 -2.32
CA VAL A 39 57.57 -65.16 -2.80
C VAL A 39 56.48 -64.33 -3.47
N ARG A 40 55.59 -64.98 -4.19
CA ARG A 40 54.45 -64.35 -4.88
C ARG A 40 53.43 -63.82 -3.88
N ASP A 41 53.13 -64.61 -2.85
CA ASP A 41 52.20 -64.22 -1.79
C ASP A 41 52.74 -63.02 -0.99
N LEU A 42 54.03 -63.02 -0.63
CA LEU A 42 54.67 -61.85 -0.01
C LEU A 42 54.65 -60.61 -0.91
N GLY A 43 54.91 -60.78 -2.21
CA GLY A 43 54.88 -59.69 -3.18
C GLY A 43 53.49 -59.05 -3.29
N SER A 44 52.43 -59.87 -3.32
CA SER A 44 51.05 -59.39 -3.37
C SER A 44 50.62 -58.66 -2.09
N ALA A 45 51.00 -59.17 -0.91
CA ALA A 45 50.72 -58.52 0.37
C ALA A 45 51.43 -57.16 0.50
N ALA A 46 52.69 -57.07 0.06
CA ALA A 46 53.45 -55.81 0.05
C ALA A 46 52.84 -54.78 -0.92
N LEU A 47 52.38 -55.22 -2.10
CA LEU A 47 51.69 -54.37 -3.07
C LEU A 47 50.39 -53.81 -2.49
N GLN A 48 49.56 -54.67 -1.90
CA GLN A 48 48.27 -54.27 -1.30
C GLN A 48 48.48 -53.29 -0.13
N GLY A 49 49.43 -53.57 0.76
CA GLY A 49 49.75 -52.70 1.90
C GLY A 49 50.33 -51.34 1.47
N GLY A 50 51.19 -51.34 0.44
CA GLY A 50 51.73 -50.11 -0.13
C GLY A 50 50.67 -49.23 -0.80
N LEU A 51 49.75 -49.85 -1.55
CA LEU A 51 48.66 -49.14 -2.23
C LEU A 51 47.65 -48.54 -1.23
N LEU A 52 47.30 -49.28 -0.17
CA LEU A 52 46.39 -48.81 0.87
C LEU A 52 46.96 -47.57 1.59
N SER A 53 48.27 -47.56 1.87
CA SER A 53 48.96 -46.43 2.50
C SER A 53 48.90 -45.15 1.66
N VAL A 54 49.10 -45.28 0.34
CA VAL A 54 49.03 -44.15 -0.61
C VAL A 54 47.58 -43.62 -0.70
N ILE A 55 46.58 -44.50 -0.76
CA ILE A 55 45.17 -44.10 -0.81
C ILE A 55 44.76 -43.37 0.47
N VAL A 56 45.14 -43.87 1.65
CA VAL A 56 44.85 -43.20 2.92
C VAL A 56 45.47 -41.80 2.98
N GLN A 57 46.70 -41.63 2.46
CA GLN A 57 47.32 -40.30 2.40
C GLN A 57 46.59 -39.33 1.47
N ILE A 58 46.14 -39.78 0.30
CA ILE A 58 45.37 -38.95 -0.65
C ILE A 58 44.04 -38.52 -0.02
N VAL A 59 43.36 -39.44 0.67
CA VAL A 59 42.09 -39.13 1.36
C VAL A 59 42.32 -38.14 2.51
N VAL A 60 43.40 -38.27 3.27
CA VAL A 60 43.74 -37.34 4.36
C VAL A 60 44.13 -35.95 3.86
N ASP A 61 44.80 -35.83 2.71
CA ASP A 61 45.09 -34.52 2.09
C ASP A 61 43.85 -33.88 1.41
N GLY A 62 42.83 -34.69 1.08
CA GLY A 62 41.54 -34.22 0.55
C GLY A 62 40.62 -33.56 1.59
N VAL A 63 40.82 -33.80 2.89
CA VAL A 63 40.02 -33.19 3.97
C VAL A 63 40.66 -31.87 4.41
N SER A 64 40.46 -30.80 3.61
CA SER A 64 40.97 -29.44 3.92
C SER A 64 39.85 -28.39 4.03
N GLU A 65 38.89 -28.63 4.92
CA GLU A 65 37.80 -27.68 5.24
C GLU A 65 38.31 -26.26 5.59
N ARG A 66 39.51 -26.13 6.16
CA ARG A 66 40.07 -24.83 6.57
C ARG A 66 40.53 -23.97 5.40
N ARG A 67 41.10 -24.55 4.34
CA ARG A 67 41.55 -23.80 3.15
C ARG A 67 40.37 -23.35 2.30
N GLN A 68 39.34 -24.19 2.19
CA GLN A 68 38.10 -23.82 1.51
C GLN A 68 37.36 -22.71 2.25
N ALA A 69 37.33 -22.72 3.60
CA ALA A 69 36.73 -21.65 4.38
C ALA A 69 37.47 -20.30 4.23
N GLU A 70 38.80 -20.30 4.13
CA GLU A 70 39.59 -19.08 3.92
C GLU A 70 39.47 -18.54 2.49
N LEU A 71 39.45 -19.42 1.49
CA LEU A 71 39.18 -19.05 0.10
C LEU A 71 37.74 -18.54 -0.09
N MET A 72 36.76 -19.17 0.58
CA MET A 72 35.38 -18.70 0.59
C MET A 72 35.25 -17.34 1.29
N ARG A 73 35.93 -17.12 2.42
CA ARG A 73 35.91 -15.81 3.12
C ARG A 73 36.59 -14.70 2.32
N SER A 74 37.69 -15.01 1.62
CA SER A 74 38.38 -14.04 0.76
C SER A 74 37.58 -13.75 -0.51
N ALA A 75 37.01 -14.77 -1.16
CA ALA A 75 36.11 -14.60 -2.30
C ALA A 75 34.84 -13.81 -1.92
N VAL A 76 34.21 -14.11 -0.77
CA VAL A 76 33.06 -13.33 -0.28
C VAL A 76 33.47 -11.89 0.05
N ARG A 77 34.65 -11.63 0.63
CA ARG A 77 35.11 -10.25 0.85
C ARG A 77 35.40 -9.48 -0.43
N GLN A 78 35.92 -10.17 -1.45
CA GLN A 78 36.27 -9.58 -2.74
C GLN A 78 35.02 -9.30 -3.60
N GLU A 79 34.04 -10.21 -3.58
CA GLU A 79 32.80 -10.13 -4.34
C GLU A 79 31.65 -9.46 -3.56
N ALA A 80 31.77 -9.26 -2.24
CA ALA A 80 30.75 -8.60 -1.42
C ALA A 80 30.32 -7.22 -1.95
N PRO A 81 31.21 -6.35 -2.48
CA PRO A 81 30.80 -5.11 -3.11
C PRO A 81 29.94 -5.34 -4.35
N ALA A 82 30.34 -6.25 -5.25
CA ALA A 82 29.57 -6.58 -6.45
C ALA A 82 28.22 -7.20 -6.13
N ILE A 83 28.17 -8.09 -5.12
CA ILE A 83 26.93 -8.69 -4.61
C ILE A 83 26.04 -7.62 -3.97
N ARG A 84 26.60 -6.73 -3.14
CA ARG A 84 25.86 -5.61 -2.53
C ARG A 84 25.27 -4.70 -3.60
N ASP A 85 26.07 -4.31 -4.58
CA ASP A 85 25.66 -3.39 -5.63
C ASP A 85 24.61 -4.03 -6.54
N ALA A 86 24.76 -5.32 -6.89
CA ALA A 86 23.73 -6.07 -7.60
C ALA A 86 22.42 -6.22 -6.80
N VAL A 87 22.51 -6.39 -5.47
CA VAL A 87 21.32 -6.40 -4.60
C VAL A 87 20.70 -5.00 -4.55
N LEU A 88 21.47 -3.93 -4.36
CA LEU A 88 20.97 -2.56 -4.36
C LEU A 88 20.31 -2.18 -5.69
N ASP A 89 20.92 -2.54 -6.81
CA ASP A 89 20.35 -2.35 -8.14
C ASP A 89 19.06 -3.16 -8.33
N SER A 90 19.03 -4.40 -7.85
CA SER A 90 17.81 -5.22 -7.87
C SER A 90 16.70 -4.59 -7.02
N LEU A 91 17.02 -4.10 -5.82
CA LEU A 91 16.07 -3.43 -4.92
C LEU A 91 15.57 -2.09 -5.50
N ALA A 92 16.42 -1.33 -6.17
CA ALA A 92 16.09 -0.01 -6.71
C ALA A 92 15.35 -0.08 -8.04
N PHE A 93 15.66 -1.06 -8.91
CA PHE A 93 15.21 -1.06 -10.30
C PHE A 93 14.35 -2.28 -10.68
N ARG A 94 14.24 -3.30 -9.82
CA ARG A 94 13.43 -4.52 -10.09
C ARG A 94 12.40 -4.79 -8.99
N PRO A 95 11.25 -4.08 -8.97
CA PRO A 95 10.21 -4.26 -7.96
C PRO A 95 9.63 -5.68 -7.90
N GLU A 96 9.67 -6.46 -9.00
CA GLU A 96 9.24 -7.86 -9.00
C GLU A 96 10.22 -8.80 -8.29
N ALA A 97 11.52 -8.47 -8.24
CA ALA A 97 12.52 -9.26 -7.51
C ALA A 97 12.31 -9.16 -5.99
N LEU A 98 11.78 -8.02 -5.52
CA LEU A 98 11.42 -7.79 -4.13
C LEU A 98 10.28 -8.70 -3.65
N LYS A 99 9.25 -8.91 -4.48
CA LYS A 99 8.10 -9.77 -4.13
C LYS A 99 8.48 -11.24 -3.92
N GLN A 100 9.52 -11.71 -4.59
CA GLN A 100 9.95 -13.11 -4.54
C GLN A 100 10.88 -13.41 -3.37
N VAL A 101 11.55 -12.39 -2.82
CA VAL A 101 12.68 -12.56 -1.90
C VAL A 101 12.43 -11.93 -0.52
N ALA A 102 11.52 -10.96 -0.41
CA ALA A 102 11.24 -10.27 0.85
C ALA A 102 9.82 -10.56 1.36
N SER A 103 9.72 -10.86 2.66
CA SER A 103 8.41 -10.86 3.34
C SER A 103 7.84 -9.43 3.42
N PRO A 104 6.51 -9.26 3.54
CA PRO A 104 5.89 -7.94 3.72
C PRO A 104 6.52 -7.12 4.85
N GLU A 105 6.84 -7.76 5.98
CA GLU A 105 7.47 -7.11 7.14
C GLU A 105 8.90 -6.64 6.84
N THR A 106 9.57 -7.29 5.89
CA THR A 106 10.89 -6.89 5.43
C THR A 106 10.80 -5.69 4.49
N LEU A 107 9.79 -5.64 3.61
CA LEU A 107 9.50 -4.46 2.78
C LEU A 107 9.14 -3.25 3.64
N ASP A 108 8.29 -3.43 4.64
CA ASP A 108 7.90 -2.37 5.57
C ASP A 108 9.12 -1.81 6.33
N ARG A 109 9.98 -2.69 6.86
CA ARG A 109 11.22 -2.27 7.53
C ARG A 109 12.16 -1.53 6.58
N LEU A 110 12.29 -1.99 5.34
CA LEU A 110 13.11 -1.30 4.34
C LEU A 110 12.55 0.09 4.03
N ALA A 111 11.24 0.22 3.86
CA ALA A 111 10.58 1.50 3.62
C ALA A 111 10.78 2.47 4.79
N VAL A 112 10.55 2.03 6.04
CA VAL A 112 10.76 2.84 7.25
C VAL A 112 12.22 3.25 7.39
N ASN A 113 13.17 2.33 7.19
CA ASN A 113 14.60 2.65 7.28
C ASN A 113 15.03 3.64 6.19
N ALA A 114 14.58 3.45 4.95
CA ALA A 114 14.88 4.36 3.85
C ALA A 114 14.30 5.77 4.10
N LEU A 115 13.05 5.86 4.56
CA LEU A 115 12.43 7.12 4.97
C LEU A 115 13.19 7.76 6.13
N GLY A 116 13.55 6.97 7.15
CA GLY A 116 14.31 7.45 8.32
C GLY A 116 15.66 8.03 7.93
N LEU A 117 16.39 7.36 7.03
CA LEU A 117 17.66 7.86 6.49
C LEU A 117 17.48 9.16 5.69
N ARG A 118 16.39 9.29 4.91
CA ARG A 118 16.10 10.50 4.11
C ARG A 118 15.65 11.68 4.94
N LEU A 119 14.87 11.44 6.00
CA LEU A 119 14.35 12.48 6.88
C LEU A 119 15.33 12.85 8.01
N GLY A 120 16.36 12.02 8.26
CA GLY A 120 17.25 12.16 9.41
C GLY A 120 16.54 11.92 10.76
N ASN A 121 15.30 11.40 10.73
CA ASN A 121 14.47 11.18 11.90
C ASN A 121 13.73 9.83 11.78
N PRO A 122 14.28 8.75 12.38
CA PRO A 122 13.68 7.43 12.31
C PRO A 122 12.30 7.32 12.97
N ALA A 123 12.05 8.08 14.05
CA ALA A 123 10.77 8.07 14.74
C ALA A 123 9.67 8.66 13.84
N LEU A 124 9.93 9.82 13.23
CA LEU A 124 9.02 10.44 12.27
C LEU A 124 8.71 9.51 11.09
N ALA A 125 9.73 8.83 10.55
CA ALA A 125 9.54 7.89 9.44
C ALA A 125 8.64 6.71 9.81
N ALA A 126 8.83 6.14 11.00
CA ALA A 126 8.01 5.02 11.48
C ALA A 126 6.55 5.42 11.69
N ASP A 127 6.29 6.61 12.24
CA ASP A 127 4.94 7.11 12.47
C ASP A 127 4.25 7.48 11.14
N ALA A 128 4.94 8.18 10.24
CA ALA A 128 4.41 8.55 8.92
C ALA A 128 4.10 7.32 8.06
N TYR A 129 5.00 6.31 8.02
CA TYR A 129 4.75 5.09 7.26
C TYR A 129 3.54 4.31 7.79
N ARG A 130 3.41 4.21 9.12
CA ARG A 130 2.28 3.52 9.76
C ARG A 130 0.95 4.21 9.47
N ASP A 131 0.92 5.54 9.54
CA ASP A 131 -0.26 6.33 9.21
C ASP A 131 -0.66 6.15 7.74
N LEU A 132 0.31 6.25 6.82
CA LEU A 132 0.08 5.98 5.39
C LEU A 132 -0.45 4.57 5.14
N GLN A 133 0.15 3.55 5.76
CA GLN A 133 -0.29 2.16 5.62
C GLN A 133 -1.72 1.99 6.15
N PHE A 134 -2.06 2.63 7.28
CA PHE A 134 -3.41 2.58 7.83
C PHE A 134 -4.43 3.24 6.89
N GLN A 135 -4.17 4.46 6.43
CA GLN A 135 -5.09 5.21 5.56
C GLN A 135 -5.27 4.54 4.18
N LEU A 136 -4.20 3.96 3.62
CA LEU A 136 -4.27 3.27 2.33
C LEU A 136 -4.75 1.82 2.46
N GLY A 137 -4.49 1.14 3.57
CA GLY A 137 -4.87 -0.26 3.78
C GLY A 137 -6.32 -0.47 4.20
N THR A 138 -6.95 0.54 4.81
CA THR A 138 -8.36 0.48 5.26
C THR A 138 -9.38 0.66 4.15
N THR A 139 -8.94 1.10 2.96
CA THR A 139 -9.80 1.45 1.84
C THR A 139 -9.54 0.53 0.67
N GLU A 140 -10.57 -0.19 0.21
CA GLU A 140 -10.46 -1.05 -0.98
C GLU A 140 -10.58 -0.24 -2.28
N GLU A 141 -11.33 0.86 -2.24
CA GLU A 141 -11.58 1.68 -3.42
C GLU A 141 -10.52 2.79 -3.58
N ARG A 142 -10.29 3.15 -4.84
CA ARG A 142 -9.51 4.32 -5.24
C ARG A 142 -10.32 5.10 -6.24
N TRP A 143 -10.56 6.36 -5.96
CA TRP A 143 -11.34 7.22 -6.83
C TRP A 143 -10.41 8.02 -7.75
N HIS A 144 -10.78 8.14 -9.01
CA HIS A 144 -10.01 8.87 -10.02
C HIS A 144 -10.87 9.93 -10.69
N ASP A 145 -10.26 11.08 -10.98
CA ASP A 145 -10.90 12.24 -11.62
C ASP A 145 -12.19 12.65 -10.90
N VAL A 146 -12.05 12.91 -9.61
CA VAL A 146 -13.18 13.21 -8.73
C VAL A 146 -13.66 14.63 -8.98
N SER A 147 -14.92 14.75 -9.39
CA SER A 147 -15.61 16.02 -9.58
C SER A 147 -16.80 16.12 -8.62
N ILE A 148 -16.82 17.17 -7.81
CA ILE A 148 -17.91 17.48 -6.89
C ILE A 148 -18.51 18.83 -7.30
N SER A 149 -19.81 18.87 -7.51
CA SER A 149 -20.54 20.12 -7.77
C SER A 149 -21.57 20.33 -6.68
N VAL A 150 -21.51 21.49 -6.03
CA VAL A 150 -22.43 21.92 -4.98
C VAL A 150 -23.19 23.14 -5.48
N SER A 151 -24.52 23.08 -5.38
CA SER A 151 -25.40 24.25 -5.55
C SER A 151 -26.11 24.52 -4.24
N LEU A 152 -25.90 25.71 -3.67
CA LEU A 152 -26.66 26.21 -2.52
C LEU A 152 -27.79 27.11 -3.00
N ARG A 153 -29.01 26.86 -2.51
CA ARG A 153 -30.18 27.72 -2.77
C ARG A 153 -30.96 27.97 -1.47
N PRO A 154 -31.62 29.12 -1.31
CA PRO A 154 -32.56 29.32 -0.21
C PRO A 154 -33.61 28.22 -0.19
N TRP A 155 -33.78 27.54 0.94
CA TRP A 155 -34.81 26.51 1.06
C TRP A 155 -36.15 27.14 1.43
N THR A 156 -37.21 26.73 0.74
CA THR A 156 -38.59 27.09 1.09
C THR A 156 -39.34 25.84 1.54
N PRO A 157 -39.87 25.79 2.77
CA PRO A 157 -40.58 24.62 3.26
C PRO A 157 -41.80 24.31 2.39
N ARG A 158 -42.01 23.04 2.04
CA ARG A 158 -43.22 22.60 1.32
C ARG A 158 -44.46 22.63 2.21
N ASN A 159 -44.29 22.27 3.49
CA ASN A 159 -45.31 22.30 4.52
C ASN A 159 -44.73 23.01 5.74
N ALA A 160 -45.23 24.21 6.08
CA ALA A 160 -44.64 25.07 7.10
C ALA A 160 -44.87 24.50 8.52
N THR A 161 -43.79 24.12 9.22
CA THR A 161 -43.80 23.94 10.69
C THR A 161 -42.47 24.26 11.37
N SER A 162 -41.40 24.61 10.63
CA SER A 162 -40.17 25.10 11.26
C SER A 162 -39.64 26.35 10.55
N SER A 163 -39.28 27.35 11.35
CA SER A 163 -38.88 28.70 10.96
C SER A 163 -37.37 28.90 10.84
N ALA A 164 -36.60 27.81 10.75
CA ALA A 164 -35.16 27.94 10.60
C ALA A 164 -34.84 28.27 9.13
N ASP A 165 -34.07 29.35 8.96
CA ASP A 165 -33.46 29.73 7.69
C ASP A 165 -32.47 28.60 7.29
N PHE A 166 -32.85 27.73 6.35
CA PHE A 166 -31.99 26.69 5.78
C PHE A 166 -31.59 27.03 4.35
N PHE A 167 -30.45 26.52 3.92
CA PHE A 167 -30.12 26.32 2.53
C PHE A 167 -30.42 24.88 2.13
N GLU A 168 -30.89 24.72 0.90
CA GLU A 168 -30.89 23.46 0.20
C GLU A 168 -29.54 23.33 -0.51
N ALA A 169 -28.76 22.31 -0.14
CA ALA A 169 -27.53 21.98 -0.83
C ALA A 169 -27.77 20.78 -1.74
N THR A 170 -27.65 20.98 -3.05
CA THR A 170 -27.64 19.90 -4.04
C THR A 170 -26.19 19.56 -4.36
N ILE A 171 -25.78 18.33 -4.07
CA ILE A 171 -24.40 17.87 -4.19
C ILE A 171 -24.36 16.74 -5.20
N ARG A 172 -23.65 16.97 -6.31
CA ARG A 172 -23.37 15.98 -7.35
C ARG A 172 -21.93 15.50 -7.21
N TRP A 173 -21.76 14.19 -7.20
CA TRP A 173 -20.48 13.51 -7.28
C TRP A 173 -20.36 12.81 -8.63
N GLU A 174 -19.16 12.81 -9.19
CA GLU A 174 -18.79 12.06 -10.37
C GLU A 174 -17.32 11.64 -10.26
N TYR A 175 -17.03 10.36 -10.45
CA TYR A 175 -15.67 9.83 -10.38
C TYR A 175 -15.56 8.47 -11.07
N ARG A 176 -14.34 8.09 -11.44
CA ARG A 176 -13.99 6.75 -11.89
C ARG A 176 -13.56 5.89 -10.71
N VAL A 177 -14.06 4.67 -10.64
CA VAL A 177 -13.76 3.71 -9.55
C VAL A 177 -13.92 2.28 -10.04
N THR A 178 -13.20 1.35 -9.44
CA THR A 178 -13.56 -0.09 -9.48
C THR A 178 -14.33 -0.39 -8.18
N PRO A 179 -15.67 -0.51 -8.22
CA PRO A 179 -16.46 -0.64 -6.99
C PRO A 179 -16.10 -1.92 -6.24
N ALA A 180 -15.89 -1.81 -4.93
CA ALA A 180 -15.61 -2.95 -4.06
C ALA A 180 -16.86 -3.80 -3.83
N THR A 181 -18.03 -3.16 -3.82
CA THR A 181 -19.32 -3.83 -3.56
C THR A 181 -20.33 -3.52 -4.67
N PRO A 182 -21.30 -4.40 -4.93
CA PRO A 182 -22.31 -4.20 -5.97
C PRO A 182 -23.43 -3.23 -5.54
N VAL A 183 -23.38 -2.71 -4.31
CA VAL A 183 -24.45 -1.91 -3.72
C VAL A 183 -23.88 -0.62 -3.15
N LEU A 184 -24.55 0.49 -3.40
CA LEU A 184 -24.21 1.78 -2.83
C LEU A 184 -25.33 2.26 -1.92
N ARG A 185 -24.97 2.72 -0.72
CA ARG A 185 -25.93 3.21 0.27
C ARG A 185 -25.70 4.68 0.61
N PHE A 186 -26.78 5.35 0.97
CA PHE A 186 -26.77 6.69 1.52
C PHE A 186 -27.67 6.71 2.74
N ALA A 187 -27.30 7.45 3.76
CA ALA A 187 -28.06 7.46 5.01
C ALA A 187 -28.23 8.88 5.54
N CYS A 188 -29.39 9.14 6.13
CA CYS A 188 -29.62 10.28 7.00
C CYS A 188 -30.20 9.77 8.30
N VAL A 189 -29.55 10.08 9.42
CA VAL A 189 -29.91 9.58 10.74
C VAL A 189 -29.95 10.72 11.75
N SER A 190 -30.75 10.58 12.79
CA SER A 190 -30.82 11.53 13.91
C SER A 190 -30.15 11.00 15.18
N ASP A 191 -29.65 9.76 15.15
CA ASP A 191 -28.89 9.15 16.25
C ASP A 191 -27.39 9.29 16.01
N LEU A 192 -26.67 9.80 17.01
CA LEU A 192 -25.24 10.13 16.87
C LEU A 192 -24.35 8.87 16.86
N ASP A 193 -24.76 7.81 17.54
CA ASP A 193 -23.99 6.56 17.59
C ASP A 193 -24.19 5.75 16.31
N GLU A 194 -25.40 5.73 15.75
CA GLU A 194 -25.67 5.21 14.40
C GLU A 194 -24.89 6.01 13.34
N TYR A 195 -24.88 7.34 13.43
CA TYR A 195 -24.10 8.21 12.53
C TYR A 195 -22.60 7.84 12.54
N ARG A 196 -22.00 7.73 13.72
CA ARG A 196 -20.58 7.35 13.88
C ARG A 196 -20.28 5.95 13.36
N THR A 197 -21.21 5.02 13.53
CA THR A 197 -21.08 3.66 13.00
C THR A 197 -21.05 3.67 11.47
N LEU A 198 -21.99 4.40 10.86
CA LEU A 198 -22.11 4.49 9.40
C LEU A 198 -20.97 5.26 8.73
N LEU A 199 -20.30 6.18 9.43
CA LEU A 199 -19.09 6.86 8.93
C LEU A 199 -17.96 5.89 8.58
N ASN A 200 -17.93 4.71 9.22
CA ASN A 200 -16.91 3.69 9.01
C ASN A 200 -17.43 2.51 8.17
N ASP A 201 -18.66 2.57 7.66
CA ASP A 201 -19.23 1.52 6.81
C ASP A 201 -18.81 1.77 5.34
N PRO A 202 -17.97 0.90 4.74
CA PRO A 202 -17.49 1.09 3.37
C PRO A 202 -18.59 0.99 2.32
N THR A 203 -19.77 0.46 2.68
CA THR A 203 -20.93 0.37 1.77
C THR A 203 -21.76 1.66 1.70
N VAL A 204 -21.44 2.65 2.54
CA VAL A 204 -22.18 3.92 2.64
C VAL A 204 -21.37 5.05 2.00
N ALA A 205 -21.82 5.51 0.83
CA ALA A 205 -21.18 6.59 0.08
C ALA A 205 -21.28 7.94 0.80
N SER A 206 -22.41 8.21 1.45
CA SER A 206 -22.63 9.46 2.18
C SER A 206 -23.58 9.23 3.35
N VAL A 207 -23.20 9.75 4.51
CA VAL A 207 -24.00 9.73 5.73
C VAL A 207 -24.16 11.14 6.27
N TRP A 208 -25.39 11.50 6.62
CA TRP A 208 -25.72 12.80 7.19
C TRP A 208 -26.39 12.64 8.55
N PHE A 209 -25.95 13.45 9.50
CA PHE A 209 -26.64 13.65 10.76
C PHE A 209 -27.63 14.81 10.60
N SER A 210 -28.84 14.65 11.13
CA SER A 210 -29.84 15.71 11.13
C SER A 210 -30.57 15.81 12.47
N GLU A 211 -30.65 17.02 12.99
CA GLU A 211 -31.51 17.38 14.13
C GLU A 211 -32.98 17.58 13.72
N LEU A 212 -33.25 17.77 12.43
CA LEU A 212 -34.61 17.73 11.85
C LEU A 212 -35.11 16.28 11.73
N ASP A 213 -36.32 16.10 11.21
CA ASP A 213 -36.83 14.77 10.85
C ASP A 213 -35.93 14.10 9.80
N ALA A 214 -34.98 13.30 10.26
CA ALA A 214 -34.03 12.54 9.43
C ALA A 214 -34.74 11.49 8.55
N SER A 215 -36.01 11.19 8.83
CA SER A 215 -36.83 10.28 8.04
C SER A 215 -37.61 10.99 6.92
N SER A 216 -37.52 12.31 6.82
CA SER A 216 -38.19 13.12 5.79
C SER A 216 -37.35 13.25 4.51
N ARG A 217 -37.99 13.20 3.34
CA ARG A 217 -37.32 13.51 2.07
C ARG A 217 -36.88 14.95 2.01
N ASP A 218 -37.55 15.87 2.73
CA ASP A 218 -37.21 17.29 2.73
C ASP A 218 -35.82 17.52 3.35
N THR A 219 -35.44 16.71 4.33
CA THR A 219 -34.13 16.76 5.02
C THR A 219 -33.00 16.16 4.19
N PHE A 220 -33.24 14.98 3.59
CA PHE A 220 -32.26 14.25 2.78
C PHE A 220 -32.96 13.46 1.68
N ASP A 221 -32.49 13.59 0.45
CA ASP A 221 -33.01 12.83 -0.69
C ASP A 221 -31.93 12.53 -1.72
N VAL A 222 -31.89 11.30 -2.23
CA VAL A 222 -31.04 10.92 -3.37
C VAL A 222 -31.86 11.09 -4.64
N GLN A 223 -31.48 12.07 -5.47
CA GLN A 223 -32.23 12.47 -6.66
C GLN A 223 -31.85 11.67 -7.90
N HIS A 224 -30.56 11.35 -8.04
CA HIS A 224 -30.01 10.68 -9.20
C HIS A 224 -28.86 9.75 -8.81
N LEU A 225 -28.75 8.62 -9.49
CA LEU A 225 -27.58 7.76 -9.46
C LEU A 225 -27.44 7.10 -10.83
N ALA A 226 -26.24 7.09 -11.37
CA ALA A 226 -25.93 6.45 -12.63
C ALA A 226 -24.55 5.77 -12.61
N VAL A 227 -24.46 4.65 -13.33
CA VAL A 227 -23.21 3.92 -13.60
C VAL A 227 -22.98 3.96 -15.10
N ASP A 228 -21.83 4.51 -15.53
CA ASP A 228 -21.50 4.76 -16.94
C ASP A 228 -22.62 5.50 -17.68
N GLY A 229 -23.18 6.53 -17.03
CA GLY A 229 -24.29 7.33 -17.55
C GLY A 229 -25.66 6.63 -17.56
N LYS A 230 -25.75 5.35 -17.17
CA LYS A 230 -27.02 4.62 -17.07
C LYS A 230 -27.64 4.79 -15.69
N THR A 231 -28.78 5.45 -15.63
CA THR A 231 -29.54 5.66 -14.38
C THR A 231 -29.86 4.34 -13.69
N ARG A 232 -29.64 4.28 -12.37
CA ARG A 232 -29.99 3.17 -11.50
C ARG A 232 -31.16 3.54 -10.60
N PRO A 233 -32.10 2.60 -10.36
CA PRO A 233 -33.17 2.83 -9.40
C PRO A 233 -32.59 2.90 -7.98
N VAL A 234 -33.06 3.87 -7.20
CA VAL A 234 -32.69 4.05 -5.80
C VAL A 234 -33.88 3.67 -4.93
N ARG A 235 -33.73 2.62 -4.12
CA ARG A 235 -34.75 2.19 -3.17
C ARG A 235 -34.57 2.95 -1.85
N ARG A 236 -35.66 3.53 -1.35
CA ARG A 236 -35.70 4.19 -0.04
C ARG A 236 -36.30 3.27 1.02
N SER A 237 -35.66 3.20 2.19
CA SER A 237 -36.18 2.59 3.41
C SER A 237 -36.26 3.65 4.49
N ARG A 238 -37.44 3.81 5.11
CA ARG A 238 -37.69 4.79 6.18
C ARG A 238 -37.76 4.07 7.52
N ARG A 239 -37.14 4.65 8.55
CA ARG A 239 -37.22 4.22 9.95
C ARG A 239 -37.57 5.42 10.82
N LYS A 240 -37.85 5.18 12.11
CA LYS A 240 -38.23 6.24 13.06
C LYS A 240 -37.13 7.30 13.24
N GLN A 241 -35.86 6.87 13.28
CA GLN A 241 -34.70 7.73 13.54
C GLN A 241 -33.86 8.03 12.28
N GLY A 242 -34.40 7.77 11.08
CA GLY A 242 -33.66 8.02 9.86
C GLY A 242 -34.21 7.36 8.61
N GLN A 243 -33.41 7.39 7.56
CA GLN A 243 -33.70 6.77 6.28
C GLN A 243 -32.42 6.30 5.61
N VAL A 244 -32.54 5.23 4.83
CA VAL A 244 -31.46 4.68 4.02
C VAL A 244 -31.93 4.59 2.58
N PHE A 245 -31.11 5.07 1.66
CA PHE A 245 -31.25 4.88 0.23
C PHE A 245 -30.25 3.82 -0.22
N THR A 246 -30.68 2.91 -1.07
CA THR A 246 -29.86 1.79 -1.55
C THR A 246 -30.05 1.66 -3.04
N ALA A 247 -28.94 1.61 -3.77
CA ALA A 247 -28.91 1.40 -5.20
C ALA A 247 -28.02 0.20 -5.54
N ASP A 248 -28.49 -0.59 -6.49
CA ASP A 248 -27.69 -1.66 -7.11
C ASP A 248 -26.87 -1.05 -8.25
N LEU A 249 -25.55 -1.27 -8.23
CA LEU A 249 -24.63 -0.78 -9.25
C LEU A 249 -24.64 -1.63 -10.53
N GLY A 250 -25.24 -2.82 -10.46
CA GLY A 250 -25.25 -3.86 -11.48
C GLY A 250 -23.93 -4.64 -11.50
N THR A 251 -23.67 -5.32 -12.61
CA THR A 251 -22.42 -6.06 -12.80
C THR A 251 -21.25 -5.11 -13.03
N THR A 252 -20.51 -4.81 -11.95
CA THR A 252 -19.32 -3.94 -11.95
C THR A 252 -18.06 -4.63 -11.46
N ALA A 253 -18.15 -5.91 -11.06
CA ALA A 253 -17.05 -6.64 -10.43
C ALA A 253 -15.76 -6.61 -11.29
N GLY A 254 -14.68 -6.10 -10.69
CA GLY A 254 -13.36 -6.01 -11.33
C GLY A 254 -13.27 -5.05 -12.50
N ARG A 255 -14.29 -4.22 -12.73
CA ARG A 255 -14.34 -3.27 -13.85
C ARG A 255 -14.35 -1.83 -13.33
N GLU A 256 -13.53 -0.98 -13.94
CA GLU A 256 -13.62 0.46 -13.73
C GLU A 256 -14.90 1.02 -14.38
N VAL A 257 -15.62 1.84 -13.62
CA VAL A 257 -16.87 2.48 -14.03
C VAL A 257 -16.84 3.96 -13.68
N VAL A 258 -17.62 4.77 -14.40
CA VAL A 258 -17.94 6.14 -13.99
C VAL A 258 -19.17 6.10 -13.10
N LEU A 259 -18.99 6.37 -11.82
CA LEU A 259 -20.09 6.48 -10.86
C LEU A 259 -20.45 7.96 -10.71
N SER A 260 -21.74 8.27 -10.87
CA SER A 260 -22.26 9.62 -10.59
C SER A 260 -23.54 9.54 -9.79
N TYR A 261 -23.70 10.45 -8.83
CA TYR A 261 -24.92 10.54 -8.04
C TYR A 261 -25.14 11.96 -7.56
N THR A 262 -26.39 12.27 -7.26
CA THR A 262 -26.80 13.58 -6.75
C THR A 262 -27.72 13.37 -5.58
N TYR A 263 -27.38 14.00 -4.45
CA TYR A 263 -28.22 14.04 -3.28
C TYR A 263 -28.44 15.48 -2.83
N ARG A 264 -29.48 15.67 -2.04
CA ARG A 264 -29.92 16.97 -1.55
C ARG A 264 -30.02 16.90 -0.04
N ILE A 265 -29.51 17.91 0.64
CA ILE A 265 -29.56 18.05 2.09
C ILE A 265 -30.02 19.45 2.51
N LEU A 266 -30.47 19.57 3.74
CA LEU A 266 -30.67 20.87 4.38
C LEU A 266 -29.45 21.26 5.22
N VAL A 267 -28.98 22.48 5.03
CA VAL A 267 -27.86 23.07 5.77
C VAL A 267 -28.35 24.31 6.49
N GLN A 268 -28.07 24.44 7.78
CA GLN A 268 -28.50 25.63 8.54
C GLN A 268 -27.80 26.89 8.00
N GLN A 269 -28.55 27.95 7.66
CA GLN A 269 -27.94 29.20 7.21
C GLN A 269 -27.04 29.82 8.28
N ARG A 270 -27.46 29.73 9.55
CA ARG A 270 -26.72 30.23 10.73
C ARG A 270 -25.52 29.37 11.12
N GLY A 271 -25.46 28.12 10.65
CA GLY A 271 -24.32 27.24 10.86
C GLY A 271 -23.07 27.75 10.15
N ASN A 272 -23.25 28.56 9.09
CA ASN A 272 -22.18 29.21 8.34
C ASN A 272 -21.12 28.25 7.76
N VAL A 273 -21.43 26.95 7.67
CA VAL A 273 -20.47 25.93 7.24
C VAL A 273 -21.14 24.78 6.50
N LEU A 274 -20.46 24.28 5.45
CA LEU A 274 -20.76 23.02 4.76
C LEU A 274 -19.45 22.24 4.61
N TYR A 275 -19.42 21.01 5.14
CA TYR A 275 -18.30 20.10 5.02
C TYR A 275 -18.49 19.12 3.86
N LEU A 276 -17.41 18.88 3.12
CA LEU A 276 -17.31 17.80 2.14
C LEU A 276 -16.08 16.95 2.48
N ASN A 277 -16.35 15.73 2.95
CA ASN A 277 -15.31 14.75 3.27
C ASN A 277 -15.10 13.80 2.09
N LEU A 278 -13.84 13.45 1.86
CA LEU A 278 -13.43 12.37 0.99
C LEU A 278 -13.23 11.12 1.84
N ASN A 279 -14.13 10.15 1.66
CA ASN A 279 -14.10 8.90 2.43
C ASN A 279 -13.14 7.87 1.84
N GLN A 280 -12.63 8.13 0.63
CA GLN A 280 -11.73 7.24 -0.11
C GLN A 280 -10.55 8.04 -0.67
N PRO A 281 -9.36 7.42 -0.81
CA PRO A 281 -8.24 8.05 -1.50
C PRO A 281 -8.65 8.44 -2.92
N SER A 282 -8.44 9.71 -3.25
CA SER A 282 -9.00 10.36 -4.43
C SER A 282 -7.89 11.02 -5.24
N HIS A 283 -7.83 10.72 -6.53
CA HIS A 283 -6.87 11.30 -7.46
C HIS A 283 -7.53 12.37 -8.33
N ASN A 284 -6.86 13.51 -8.52
CA ASN A 284 -7.33 14.66 -9.33
C ASN A 284 -8.71 15.18 -8.87
N LEU A 285 -8.72 15.90 -7.75
CA LEU A 285 -9.94 16.43 -7.16
C LEU A 285 -10.30 17.78 -7.76
N ARG A 286 -11.58 17.94 -8.14
CA ARG A 286 -12.20 19.23 -8.46
C ARG A 286 -13.48 19.40 -7.67
N ILE A 287 -13.65 20.57 -7.06
CA ILE A 287 -14.85 20.94 -6.32
C ILE A 287 -15.33 22.30 -6.81
N HIS A 288 -16.61 22.36 -7.14
CA HIS A 288 -17.28 23.55 -7.64
C HIS A 288 -18.42 23.90 -6.68
N LEU A 289 -18.43 25.11 -6.14
CA LEU A 289 -19.53 25.64 -5.33
C LEU A 289 -20.18 26.81 -6.07
N ASP A 290 -21.47 26.65 -6.39
CA ASP A 290 -22.38 27.71 -6.79
C ASP A 290 -23.25 28.10 -5.60
N TYR A 291 -23.17 29.37 -5.19
CA TYR A 291 -23.98 29.94 -4.11
C TYR A 291 -24.71 31.19 -4.56
N ASP A 292 -24.95 31.32 -5.87
CA ASP A 292 -25.65 32.47 -6.42
C ASP A 292 -27.10 32.57 -5.88
N GLY A 293 -27.59 33.79 -5.71
CA GLY A 293 -28.94 34.05 -5.20
C GLY A 293 -29.20 33.63 -3.73
N THR A 294 -28.17 33.23 -2.97
CA THR A 294 -28.31 32.84 -1.55
C THR A 294 -28.29 34.01 -0.57
N GLY A 295 -27.82 35.19 -0.99
CA GLY A 295 -27.57 36.33 -0.11
C GLY A 295 -26.31 36.18 0.77
N ILE A 296 -25.51 35.14 0.53
CA ILE A 296 -24.17 35.01 1.10
C ILE A 296 -23.28 36.12 0.52
N GLN A 297 -22.64 36.89 1.40
CA GLN A 297 -21.76 37.99 0.99
C GLN A 297 -20.36 37.51 0.66
N HIS A 298 -19.87 36.52 1.41
CA HIS A 298 -18.51 36.02 1.28
C HIS A 298 -18.44 34.54 1.67
N VAL A 299 -17.66 33.77 0.91
CA VAL A 299 -17.29 32.37 1.21
C VAL A 299 -15.78 32.28 1.36
N THR A 300 -15.34 31.68 2.46
CA THR A 300 -13.97 31.24 2.71
C THR A 300 -13.90 29.72 2.66
N THR A 301 -12.92 29.20 1.96
CA THR A 301 -12.63 27.76 1.92
C THR A 301 -11.57 27.44 2.95
N LEU A 302 -11.82 26.41 3.76
CA LEU A 302 -10.83 25.75 4.60
C LEU A 302 -10.59 24.36 4.03
N ASP A 303 -9.45 24.12 3.39
CA ASP A 303 -9.03 22.77 3.02
C ASP A 303 -8.25 22.12 4.16
N TYR A 304 -8.44 20.82 4.32
CA TYR A 304 -7.66 19.96 5.21
C TYR A 304 -7.11 18.79 4.39
N ILE A 305 -6.55 19.14 3.24
CA ILE A 305 -5.92 18.22 2.31
C ILE A 305 -4.42 18.24 2.60
N ALA A 306 -3.92 17.15 3.19
CA ALA A 306 -2.48 16.96 3.38
C ALA A 306 -1.84 16.62 2.02
N GLY A 307 -1.19 17.60 1.39
CA GLY A 307 -0.58 17.45 0.07
C GLY A 307 0.75 18.19 -0.04
N ALA A 308 1.67 17.67 -0.87
CA ALA A 308 2.91 18.36 -1.20
C ALA A 308 2.70 19.55 -2.14
N GLN A 309 1.57 19.59 -2.86
CA GLN A 309 1.17 20.68 -3.74
C GLN A 309 0.11 21.56 -3.05
N PRO A 310 0.14 22.89 -3.25
CA PRO A 310 -0.90 23.76 -2.73
C PRO A 310 -2.23 23.49 -3.45
N VAL A 311 -3.32 23.50 -2.68
CA VAL A 311 -4.67 23.50 -3.23
C VAL A 311 -4.88 24.78 -4.03
N ARG A 312 -5.37 24.66 -5.28
CA ARG A 312 -5.73 25.82 -6.11
C ARG A 312 -7.15 26.23 -5.77
N ILE A 313 -7.35 27.48 -5.40
CA ILE A 313 -8.66 28.05 -5.09
C ILE A 313 -8.87 29.26 -5.99
N GLU A 314 -9.83 29.16 -6.90
CA GLU A 314 -10.27 30.25 -7.75
C GLU A 314 -11.63 30.76 -7.27
N ARG A 315 -11.79 32.07 -7.20
CA ARG A 315 -13.03 32.71 -6.75
C ARG A 315 -13.48 33.69 -7.82
N THR A 316 -14.78 33.65 -8.12
CA THR A 316 -15.40 34.70 -8.92
C THR A 316 -16.14 35.63 -7.96
N ASP A 317 -15.76 36.91 -7.94
CA ASP A 317 -16.32 37.92 -7.03
C ASP A 317 -17.84 38.08 -7.20
N SER A 318 -18.54 38.34 -6.10
CA SER A 318 -20.00 38.44 -6.00
C SER A 318 -20.64 39.60 -6.77
N THR A 319 -19.85 40.46 -7.42
CA THR A 319 -20.32 41.49 -8.37
C THR A 319 -20.45 40.96 -9.80
N ALA A 320 -19.91 39.78 -10.09
CA ALA A 320 -20.14 39.08 -11.35
C ALA A 320 -21.44 38.29 -11.29
N THR A 321 -22.03 38.02 -12.44
CA THR A 321 -23.36 37.41 -12.65
C THR A 321 -23.50 35.97 -12.10
N ALA A 322 -22.50 35.43 -11.39
CA ALA A 322 -22.57 34.16 -10.66
C ALA A 322 -21.51 34.11 -9.54
N ALA A 323 -21.94 33.96 -8.28
CA ALA A 323 -21.05 33.81 -7.14
C ALA A 323 -20.57 32.35 -7.02
N ARG A 324 -19.26 32.12 -7.25
CA ARG A 324 -18.67 30.77 -7.38
C ARG A 324 -17.31 30.62 -6.70
N VAL A 325 -17.03 29.41 -6.23
CA VAL A 325 -15.73 28.98 -5.72
C VAL A 325 -15.35 27.67 -6.39
N ASP A 326 -14.16 27.64 -6.99
CA ASP A 326 -13.58 26.47 -7.64
C ASP A 326 -12.32 26.04 -6.87
N ILE A 327 -12.22 24.75 -6.57
CA ILE A 327 -11.10 24.15 -5.85
C ILE A 327 -10.54 23.02 -6.70
N GLY A 328 -9.24 23.03 -6.92
CA GLY A 328 -8.53 22.00 -7.67
C GLY A 328 -7.33 21.47 -6.89
N PHE A 329 -7.15 20.16 -6.90
CA PHE A 329 -5.95 19.51 -6.38
C PHE A 329 -5.50 18.41 -7.33
N ASP A 330 -4.26 18.52 -7.82
CA ASP A 330 -3.67 17.53 -8.71
C ASP A 330 -2.89 16.49 -7.88
N GLY A 331 -3.09 15.21 -8.18
CA GLY A 331 -2.48 14.11 -7.43
C GLY A 331 -3.42 13.47 -6.41
N TRP A 332 -2.84 12.73 -5.47
CA TRP A 332 -3.56 11.93 -4.48
C TRP A 332 -3.90 12.71 -3.22
N VAL A 333 -5.18 12.69 -2.87
CA VAL A 333 -5.73 13.10 -1.58
C VAL A 333 -6.07 11.83 -0.79
N LEU A 334 -5.61 11.76 0.46
CA LEU A 334 -5.89 10.60 1.32
C LEU A 334 -7.32 10.65 1.88
N ALA A 335 -7.82 9.50 2.34
CA ALA A 335 -9.12 9.43 3.01
C ALA A 335 -9.15 10.34 4.25
N GLN A 336 -10.35 10.73 4.70
CA GLN A 336 -10.59 11.66 5.82
C GLN A 336 -10.09 13.09 5.58
N SER A 337 -9.58 13.39 4.38
CA SER A 337 -9.33 14.76 3.92
C SER A 337 -10.59 15.37 3.30
N GLY A 338 -10.57 16.66 3.02
CA GLY A 338 -11.71 17.34 2.43
C GLY A 338 -11.62 18.86 2.47
N VAL A 339 -12.79 19.49 2.30
CA VAL A 339 -12.93 20.94 2.32
C VAL A 339 -14.16 21.35 3.14
N ALA A 340 -14.05 22.49 3.81
CA ALA A 340 -15.17 23.17 4.43
C ALA A 340 -15.38 24.52 3.77
N PHE A 341 -16.60 24.77 3.32
CA PHE A 341 -17.03 26.10 2.88
C PHE A 341 -17.62 26.82 4.08
N VAL A 342 -16.99 27.92 4.48
CA VAL A 342 -17.45 28.78 5.57
C VAL A 342 -17.94 30.10 4.98
N TRP A 343 -19.10 30.58 5.39
CA TRP A 343 -19.67 31.79 4.80
C TRP A 343 -20.20 32.80 5.81
N VAL A 344 -20.39 34.03 5.32
CA VAL A 344 -21.06 35.10 6.05
C VAL A 344 -22.28 35.54 5.26
N THR A 345 -23.45 35.51 5.90
CA THR A 345 -24.69 36.07 5.35
C THR A 345 -24.81 37.54 5.72
N GLY A 346 -25.35 38.35 4.81
CA GLY A 346 -25.67 39.74 5.13
C GLY A 346 -26.75 39.79 6.20
N ARG A 347 -26.60 40.63 7.24
CA ARG A 347 -27.68 40.84 8.22
C ARG A 347 -28.94 41.27 7.48
N LYS A 348 -30.05 40.53 7.65
CA LYS A 348 -31.39 41.09 7.41
C LYS A 348 -31.48 42.33 8.32
N LYS A 349 -31.65 43.51 7.72
CA LYS A 349 -31.93 44.74 8.48
C LYS A 349 -33.20 44.47 9.31
N PRO A 350 -33.22 44.78 10.61
CA PRO A 350 -34.36 44.48 11.49
C PRO A 350 -35.65 45.15 11.02
#